data_AF-A0A2I2KUY4-F1
#
_entry.id   AF-A0A2I2KUY4-F1
#
_cell.length_a   1.000
_cell.length_b   1.000
_cell.length_c   1.000
_cell.angle_alpha   90.00
_cell.angle_beta   90.00
_cell.angle_gamma   90.00
#
_symmetry.space_group_name_H-M   'P 1'
#
loop_
_entity.id
_entity.type
_entity.pdbx_description
1 polymer ?
#
loop_
_entity_poly.entity_id
_entity_poly.type
_entity_poly.pdbx_seq_one_letter_code
_entity_poly.pdbx_strand_id
1 'polypeptide(L)'
;MILACSTCFALEKQGSAPLEWEDAAAYHDGDPAAGVEPRFVVVDGATEAYDAIRWVEHLVASFVAHTGPAITHDALGVWFEQVQRLWAAEAPARFATVIERHKFLTEGSFATFLGCRLADLDGPGARWEAAALGDTVLFHIRDGRLLSHFPPIGVDEFGLSPAGVGTRPEALDPMLRDLELGAGEVRAGDVLFVATDALAQWLLVEAARDESSLWWALAALDHDAAFAAIVADQRAAGRLHNDDVTLLRVRLLTEAPGDLVMCL
;
A
#
# COMPACT_ATOMS: atom_id res chain seq x y z
N MET A 1 20.15 13.80 -8.52
CA MET A 1 19.55 12.54 -8.03
C MET A 1 18.09 12.80 -7.71
N ILE A 2 17.21 11.80 -7.87
CA ILE A 2 15.83 11.85 -7.39
C ILE A 2 15.80 11.30 -5.95
N LEU A 3 15.12 12.00 -5.05
CA LEU A 3 14.86 11.57 -3.67
C LEU A 3 13.37 11.27 -3.49
N ALA A 4 13.05 10.20 -2.76
CA ALA A 4 11.69 9.90 -2.35
C ALA A 4 11.38 10.59 -1.01
N CYS A 5 10.18 11.13 -0.87
CA CYS A 5 9.67 11.65 0.40
C CYS A 5 8.24 11.15 0.58
N SER A 6 8.06 10.24 1.51
CA SER A 6 6.80 9.53 1.74
C SER A 6 6.02 10.10 2.92
N THR A 7 4.69 10.10 2.80
CA THR A 7 3.76 10.46 3.87
C THR A 7 2.54 9.57 3.77
N CYS A 8 2.13 8.97 4.89
CA CYS A 8 0.91 8.17 4.95
C CYS A 8 -0.20 8.96 5.65
N PHE A 9 -1.41 8.89 5.11
CA PHE A 9 -2.64 9.38 5.71
C PHE A 9 -3.62 8.22 5.82
N ALA A 10 -4.34 8.11 6.94
CA ALA A 10 -5.34 7.07 7.12
C ALA A 10 -6.54 7.59 7.92
N LEU A 11 -7.70 6.96 7.73
CA LEU A 11 -8.88 7.19 8.55
C LEU A 11 -9.72 5.93 8.63
N GLU A 12 -10.08 5.52 9.83
CA GLU A 12 -10.92 4.34 10.08
C GLU A 12 -12.34 4.52 9.52
N LYS A 13 -13.04 3.41 9.29
CA LYS A 13 -14.47 3.40 8.96
C LYS A 13 -15.29 4.02 10.07
N GLN A 14 -16.34 4.76 9.70
CA GLN A 14 -17.18 5.44 10.69
C GLN A 14 -17.83 4.43 11.64
N GLY A 15 -17.67 4.67 12.94
CA GLY A 15 -18.21 3.83 14.00
C GLY A 15 -17.23 2.82 14.58
N SER A 16 -16.06 2.64 13.96
CA SER A 16 -14.95 1.86 14.52
C SER A 16 -14.10 2.69 15.47
N ALA A 17 -13.45 2.01 16.41
CA ALA A 17 -12.33 2.58 17.15
C ALA A 17 -11.05 2.58 16.28
N PRO A 18 -10.10 3.48 16.51
CA PRO A 18 -8.81 3.49 15.78
C PRO A 18 -8.01 2.19 15.88
N LEU A 19 -8.25 1.37 16.92
CA LEU A 19 -7.61 0.06 17.12
C LEU A 19 -8.28 -1.07 16.31
N GLU A 20 -9.38 -0.79 15.62
CA GLU A 20 -10.10 -1.72 14.74
C GLU A 20 -9.83 -1.43 13.26
N TRP A 21 -8.77 -0.66 12.98
CA TRP A 21 -8.31 -0.32 11.64
C TRP A 21 -7.53 -1.49 11.03
N GLU A 22 -7.98 -1.96 9.87
CA GLU A 22 -7.54 -3.23 9.27
C GLU A 22 -6.60 -3.05 8.06
N ASP A 23 -6.43 -1.82 7.56
CA ASP A 23 -5.37 -1.50 6.60
C ASP A 23 -3.99 -1.40 7.27
N ALA A 24 -2.93 -1.46 6.47
CA ALA A 24 -1.63 -0.96 6.90
C ALA A 24 -0.80 -0.38 5.75
N ALA A 25 0.12 0.52 6.07
CA ALA A 25 1.12 1.01 5.15
C ALA A 25 2.47 1.17 5.85
N ALA A 26 3.55 0.90 5.12
CA ALA A 26 4.90 1.20 5.57
C ALA A 26 5.77 1.66 4.40
N TYR A 27 6.82 2.42 4.71
CA TYR A 27 7.75 2.90 3.71
C TYR A 27 9.15 3.11 4.30
N HIS A 28 10.14 3.08 3.43
CA HIS A 28 11.50 3.50 3.68
C HIS A 28 11.95 4.35 2.49
N ASP A 29 12.23 5.64 2.70
CA ASP A 29 12.57 6.61 1.63
C ASP A 29 13.96 6.40 1.02
N GLY A 30 14.63 5.32 1.40
CA GLY A 30 15.96 4.94 0.93
C GLY A 30 17.06 5.63 1.72
N ASP A 31 18.29 5.22 1.44
CA ASP A 31 19.51 5.88 1.88
C ASP A 31 20.51 5.78 0.72
N PRO A 32 20.60 6.81 -0.14
CA PRO A 32 21.52 6.82 -1.27
C PRO A 32 22.99 6.65 -0.84
N ALA A 33 23.37 7.12 0.35
CA ALA A 33 24.74 6.98 0.84
C ALA A 33 25.08 5.53 1.24
N ALA A 34 24.08 4.78 1.70
CA ALA A 34 24.19 3.35 1.99
C ALA A 34 23.80 2.44 0.81
N GLY A 35 23.42 3.00 -0.33
CA GLY A 35 22.93 2.24 -1.49
C GLY A 35 21.59 1.53 -1.25
N VAL A 36 20.78 2.04 -0.31
CA VAL A 36 19.46 1.49 0.01
C VAL A 36 18.42 2.19 -0.85
N GLU A 37 17.77 1.43 -1.73
CA GLU A 37 16.70 1.94 -2.58
C GLU A 37 15.41 2.20 -1.77
N PRO A 38 14.63 3.23 -2.14
CA PRO A 38 13.34 3.46 -1.52
C PRO A 38 12.35 2.32 -1.82
N ARG A 39 11.51 2.00 -0.84
CA ARG A 39 10.44 1.01 -0.97
C ARG A 39 9.25 1.36 -0.11
N PHE A 40 8.08 0.92 -0.53
CA PHE A 40 6.85 1.14 0.21
C PHE A 40 5.82 0.06 -0.08
N VAL A 41 4.86 -0.09 0.82
CA VAL A 41 3.82 -1.10 0.76
C VAL A 41 2.55 -0.57 1.39
N VAL A 42 1.42 -0.91 0.78
CA VAL A 42 0.09 -0.71 1.34
C VAL A 42 -0.67 -2.04 1.21
N VAL A 43 -1.42 -2.38 2.25
CA VAL A 43 -2.24 -3.59 2.34
C VAL A 43 -3.57 -3.22 2.97
N ASP A 44 -4.62 -3.95 2.59
CA ASP A 44 -5.98 -3.84 3.12
C ASP A 44 -6.39 -5.21 3.69
N GLY A 45 -6.62 -5.27 5.01
CA GLY A 45 -6.93 -6.49 5.73
C GLY A 45 -8.42 -6.84 5.69
N ALA A 46 -8.75 -8.09 5.37
CA ALA A 46 -10.14 -8.51 5.31
C ALA A 46 -10.79 -8.57 6.71
N THR A 47 -11.86 -7.79 6.92
CA THR A 47 -12.57 -7.67 8.22
C THR A 47 -13.01 -9.00 8.84
N GLU A 48 -13.44 -9.96 8.03
CA GLU A 48 -13.93 -11.25 8.54
C GLU A 48 -12.81 -12.26 8.86
N ALA A 49 -11.58 -11.94 8.46
CA ALA A 49 -10.43 -12.82 8.58
C ALA A 49 -9.94 -12.91 10.03
N TYR A 50 -9.15 -13.95 10.31
CA TYR A 50 -8.56 -14.10 11.64
C TYR A 50 -7.45 -13.07 11.83
N ASP A 51 -7.60 -12.18 12.80
CA ASP A 51 -6.52 -11.29 13.28
C ASP A 51 -5.84 -10.53 12.12
N ALA A 52 -6.67 -9.85 11.33
CA ALA A 52 -6.26 -9.09 10.13
C ALA A 52 -5.20 -8.04 10.46
N ILE A 53 -5.37 -7.32 11.57
CA ILE A 53 -4.44 -6.29 12.06
C ILE A 53 -3.02 -6.84 12.21
N ARG A 54 -2.86 -7.96 12.93
CA ARG A 54 -1.54 -8.58 13.09
C ARG A 54 -0.95 -9.03 11.75
N TRP A 55 -1.80 -9.49 10.83
CA TRP A 55 -1.34 -9.93 9.52
C TRP A 55 -0.84 -8.77 8.67
N VAL A 56 -1.59 -7.68 8.58
CA VAL A 56 -1.16 -6.49 7.84
C VAL A 56 0.10 -5.88 8.42
N GLU A 57 0.22 -5.80 9.75
CA GLU A 57 1.45 -5.36 10.44
C GLU A 57 2.66 -6.23 10.05
N HIS A 58 2.47 -7.56 10.03
CA HIS A 58 3.51 -8.50 9.67
C HIS A 58 3.98 -8.31 8.21
N LEU A 59 3.04 -8.13 7.28
CA LEU A 59 3.34 -7.91 5.86
C LEU A 59 4.11 -6.62 5.65
N VAL A 60 3.62 -5.50 6.19
CA VAL A 60 4.23 -4.19 5.92
C VAL A 60 5.62 -4.09 6.54
N ALA A 61 5.80 -4.58 7.77
CA ALA A 61 7.08 -4.57 8.46
C ALA A 61 8.13 -5.44 7.76
N SER A 62 7.74 -6.63 7.29
CA SER A 62 8.63 -7.55 6.58
C SER A 62 9.06 -7.02 5.21
N PHE A 63 8.16 -6.37 4.48
CA PHE A 63 8.43 -5.89 3.13
C PHE A 63 9.42 -4.70 3.10
N VAL A 64 9.30 -3.77 4.04
CA VAL A 64 10.17 -2.58 4.11
C VAL A 64 11.49 -2.83 4.84
N ALA A 65 11.65 -3.99 5.48
CA ALA A 65 12.91 -4.37 6.11
C ALA A 65 14.06 -4.43 5.09
N HIS A 66 15.29 -4.37 5.58
CA HIS A 66 16.48 -4.51 4.74
C HIS A 66 16.54 -5.85 3.97
N THR A 67 15.87 -6.88 4.50
CA THR A 67 15.71 -8.20 3.89
C THR A 67 14.43 -8.34 3.06
N GLY A 68 13.73 -7.24 2.79
CA GLY A 68 12.51 -7.24 1.99
C GLY A 68 12.76 -7.77 0.57
N PRO A 69 11.74 -8.34 -0.09
CA PRO A 69 11.92 -8.99 -1.38
C PRO A 69 12.28 -7.99 -2.48
N ALA A 70 12.87 -8.52 -3.55
CA ALA A 70 12.86 -7.86 -4.84
C ALA A 70 11.46 -7.98 -5.49
N ILE A 71 11.13 -7.05 -6.39
CA ILE A 71 9.86 -7.06 -7.12
C ILE A 71 9.96 -8.03 -8.31
N THR A 72 10.06 -9.32 -8.00
CA THR A 72 10.06 -10.41 -8.98
C THR A 72 9.23 -11.56 -8.47
N HIS A 73 8.69 -12.36 -9.40
CA HIS A 73 7.83 -13.50 -9.08
C HIS A 73 8.51 -14.48 -8.10
N ASP A 74 9.74 -14.89 -8.40
CA ASP A 74 10.50 -15.84 -7.57
C ASP A 74 10.80 -15.27 -6.17
N ALA A 75 11.25 -14.02 -6.08
CA ALA A 75 11.61 -13.40 -4.81
C ALA A 75 10.38 -13.18 -3.92
N LEU A 76 9.26 -12.78 -4.52
CA LEU A 76 7.99 -12.63 -3.82
C LEU A 76 7.44 -13.99 -3.38
N GLY A 77 7.59 -15.05 -4.18
CA GLY A 77 7.20 -16.41 -3.75
C GLY A 77 7.94 -16.89 -2.52
N VAL A 78 9.27 -16.71 -2.49
CA VAL A 78 10.08 -17.03 -1.31
C VAL A 78 9.66 -16.19 -0.10
N TRP A 79 9.36 -14.91 -0.31
CA TRP A 79 8.91 -14.01 0.75
C TRP A 79 7.52 -14.37 1.28
N PHE A 80 6.55 -14.68 0.41
CA PHE A 80 5.22 -15.15 0.77
C PHE A 80 5.27 -16.41 1.64
N GLU A 81 6.07 -17.40 1.25
CA GLU A 81 6.29 -18.58 2.08
C GLU A 81 6.89 -18.22 3.45
N GLN A 82 7.83 -17.28 3.49
CA GLN A 82 8.48 -16.87 4.72
C GLN A 82 7.49 -16.20 5.68
N VAL A 83 6.67 -15.26 5.20
CA VAL A 83 5.67 -14.57 6.04
C VAL A 83 4.58 -15.54 6.54
N GLN A 84 4.15 -16.50 5.71
CA GLN A 84 3.24 -17.56 6.14
C GLN A 84 3.86 -18.47 7.22
N ARG A 85 5.14 -18.84 7.08
CA ARG A 85 5.85 -19.63 8.08
C ARG A 85 6.00 -18.88 9.41
N LEU A 86 6.32 -17.59 9.37
CA LEU A 86 6.44 -16.76 10.57
C LEU A 86 5.10 -16.62 11.27
N TRP A 87 4.02 -16.35 10.53
CA TRP A 87 2.66 -16.33 11.05
C TRP A 87 2.31 -17.60 11.83
N ALA A 88 2.57 -18.77 11.23
CA ALA A 88 2.32 -20.06 11.86
C ALA A 88 3.22 -20.34 13.08
N ALA A 89 4.48 -19.93 13.02
CA ALA A 89 5.44 -20.10 14.12
C ALA A 89 5.09 -19.25 15.35
N GLU A 90 4.48 -18.10 15.12
CA GLU A 90 4.01 -17.16 16.14
C GLU A 90 2.55 -17.43 16.57
N ALA A 91 1.99 -18.59 16.24
CA ALA A 91 0.67 -18.98 16.73
C ALA A 91 0.61 -18.90 18.26
N PRO A 92 -0.51 -18.43 18.85
CA PRO A 92 -0.62 -18.36 20.30
C PRO A 92 -0.52 -19.76 20.91
N ALA A 93 0.25 -19.89 22.00
CA ALA A 93 0.39 -21.15 22.73
C ALA A 93 -0.97 -21.69 23.24
N ARG A 94 -1.93 -20.79 23.43
CA ARG A 94 -3.32 -21.09 23.75
C ARG A 94 -4.23 -20.02 23.15
N PHE A 95 -5.18 -20.44 22.33
CA PHE A 95 -6.29 -19.60 21.85
C PHE A 95 -7.27 -19.32 22.99
N ALA A 96 -7.85 -18.11 23.02
CA ALA A 96 -8.83 -17.75 24.03
C ALA A 96 -10.14 -18.55 23.87
N THR A 97 -10.52 -18.90 22.62
CA THR A 97 -11.72 -19.71 22.34
C THR A 97 -11.51 -20.83 21.32
N VAL A 98 -12.45 -21.78 21.27
CA VAL A 98 -12.47 -22.84 20.23
C VAL A 98 -12.76 -22.26 18.84
N ILE A 99 -13.58 -21.21 18.77
CA ILE A 99 -13.92 -20.50 17.52
C ILE A 99 -12.68 -19.84 16.95
N GLU A 100 -11.94 -19.11 17.78
CA GLU A 100 -10.68 -18.47 17.42
C GLU A 100 -9.66 -19.50 16.90
N ARG A 101 -9.48 -20.62 17.62
CA ARG A 101 -8.63 -21.73 17.15
C ARG A 101 -9.10 -22.30 15.81
N HIS A 102 -10.41 -22.41 15.60
CA HIS A 102 -10.96 -22.90 14.33
C HIS A 102 -10.64 -21.92 13.20
N LYS A 103 -10.99 -20.64 13.35
CA LYS A 103 -10.68 -19.58 12.38
C LYS A 103 -9.18 -19.56 12.02
N PHE A 104 -8.28 -19.62 13.00
CA PHE A 104 -6.84 -19.67 12.74
C PHE A 104 -6.43 -20.87 11.86
N LEU A 105 -7.00 -22.06 12.11
CA LEU A 105 -6.60 -23.31 11.45
C LEU A 105 -7.28 -23.53 10.09
N THR A 106 -8.49 -22.99 9.86
CA THR A 106 -9.29 -23.29 8.66
C THR A 106 -9.46 -22.11 7.73
N GLU A 107 -9.51 -20.89 8.27
CA GLU A 107 -9.72 -19.65 7.50
C GLU A 107 -8.40 -18.90 7.33
N GLY A 108 -7.69 -18.67 8.42
CA GLY A 108 -6.47 -17.86 8.45
C GLY A 108 -6.76 -16.36 8.35
N SER A 109 -5.70 -15.59 8.10
CA SER A 109 -5.81 -14.17 7.78
C SER A 109 -5.63 -13.93 6.28
N PHE A 110 -6.03 -12.74 5.83
CA PHE A 110 -6.00 -12.34 4.43
C PHE A 110 -5.89 -10.82 4.31
N ALA A 111 -5.08 -10.36 3.36
CA ALA A 111 -5.00 -8.95 3.01
C ALA A 111 -4.69 -8.77 1.53
N THR A 112 -5.17 -7.70 0.91
CA THR A 112 -4.63 -7.25 -0.38
C THR A 112 -3.17 -6.84 -0.22
N PHE A 113 -2.46 -6.65 -1.33
CA PHE A 113 -1.07 -6.26 -1.30
C PHE A 113 -0.71 -5.38 -2.49
N LEU A 114 -0.07 -4.25 -2.22
CA LEU A 114 0.69 -3.50 -3.21
C LEU A 114 2.05 -3.12 -2.62
N GLY A 115 3.09 -3.80 -3.08
CA GLY A 115 4.48 -3.51 -2.72
C GLY A 115 5.21 -2.87 -3.90
N CYS A 116 5.99 -1.82 -3.64
CA CYS A 116 6.71 -1.07 -4.66
C CYS A 116 8.13 -0.72 -4.23
N ARG A 117 9.03 -0.65 -5.21
CA ARG A 117 10.41 -0.19 -5.09
C ARG A 117 10.68 0.93 -6.10
N LEU A 118 11.51 1.89 -5.73
CA LEU A 118 12.05 2.89 -6.66
C LEU A 118 13.50 2.53 -7.00
N ALA A 119 13.77 2.30 -8.28
CA ALA A 119 15.08 1.84 -8.76
C ALA A 119 15.74 2.89 -9.66
N ASP A 120 17.07 2.87 -9.69
CA ASP A 120 17.91 3.65 -10.61
C ASP A 120 17.64 5.18 -10.57
N LEU A 121 17.35 5.72 -9.37
CA LEU A 121 16.95 7.13 -9.14
C LEU A 121 18.07 8.17 -9.41
N ASP A 122 19.30 7.72 -9.60
CA ASP A 122 20.45 8.56 -9.96
C ASP A 122 20.69 8.63 -11.49
N GLY A 123 20.01 7.79 -12.26
CA GLY A 123 20.24 7.62 -13.69
C GLY A 123 19.02 7.91 -14.58
N PRO A 124 19.18 7.79 -15.91
CA PRO A 124 18.08 7.95 -16.87
C PRO A 124 17.06 6.79 -16.83
N GLY A 125 17.34 5.73 -16.06
CA GLY A 125 16.48 4.55 -15.90
C GLY A 125 15.55 4.61 -14.69
N ALA A 126 15.44 5.76 -14.03
CA ALA A 126 14.64 5.95 -12.84
C ALA A 126 13.20 5.46 -13.05
N ARG A 127 12.76 4.52 -12.23
CA ARG A 127 11.43 3.90 -12.35
C ARG A 127 10.88 3.44 -11.01
N TRP A 128 9.56 3.27 -10.96
CA TRP A 128 8.94 2.41 -9.98
C TRP A 128 8.80 0.99 -10.54
N GLU A 129 8.90 0.00 -9.67
CA GLU A 129 8.59 -1.41 -9.91
C GLU A 129 7.64 -1.85 -8.82
N ALA A 130 6.48 -2.39 -9.16
CA ALA A 130 5.45 -2.77 -8.20
C ALA A 130 4.94 -4.19 -8.44
N ALA A 131 4.45 -4.80 -7.37
CA ALA A 131 3.72 -6.05 -7.38
C ALA A 131 2.39 -5.85 -6.65
N ALA A 132 1.31 -6.41 -7.21
CA ALA A 132 -0.02 -6.28 -6.64
C ALA A 132 -0.76 -7.63 -6.56
N LEU A 133 -1.55 -7.77 -5.50
CA LEU A 133 -2.59 -8.79 -5.32
C LEU A 133 -3.83 -8.08 -4.75
N GLY A 134 -4.91 -8.03 -5.53
CA GLY A 134 -6.16 -7.39 -5.14
C GLY A 134 -6.32 -5.99 -5.72
N ASP A 135 -7.03 -5.13 -5.00
CA ASP A 135 -7.57 -3.85 -5.47
C ASP A 135 -7.04 -2.62 -4.70
N THR A 136 -5.92 -2.77 -3.99
CA THR A 136 -5.08 -1.61 -3.63
C THR A 136 -4.37 -1.09 -4.88
N VAL A 137 -4.40 0.22 -5.11
CA VAL A 137 -3.98 0.83 -6.39
C VAL A 137 -2.91 1.90 -6.20
N LEU A 138 -1.85 1.80 -7.00
CA LEU A 138 -0.84 2.85 -7.23
C LEU A 138 -1.29 3.74 -8.39
N PHE A 139 -1.31 5.05 -8.18
CA PHE A 139 -1.55 6.09 -9.17
C PHE A 139 -0.27 6.88 -9.41
N HIS A 140 0.16 6.99 -10.66
CA HIS A 140 1.35 7.74 -11.06
C HIS A 140 0.97 9.07 -11.68
N ILE A 141 1.28 10.16 -10.98
CA ILE A 141 0.90 11.52 -11.35
C ILE A 141 2.11 12.32 -11.82
N ARG A 142 1.94 13.09 -12.90
CA ARG A 142 2.88 14.10 -13.38
C ARG A 142 2.14 15.37 -13.77
N ASP A 143 2.60 16.52 -13.27
CA ASP A 143 2.00 17.83 -13.54
C ASP A 143 0.48 17.89 -13.33
N GLY A 144 0.00 17.21 -12.28
CA GLY A 144 -1.44 17.13 -11.94
C GLY A 144 -2.28 16.29 -12.92
N ARG A 145 -1.67 15.32 -13.61
CA ARG A 145 -2.36 14.39 -14.50
C ARG A 145 -1.98 12.96 -14.19
N LEU A 146 -2.94 12.05 -14.28
CA LEU A 146 -2.73 10.62 -14.16
C LEU A 146 -2.02 10.10 -15.43
N LEU A 147 -0.82 9.55 -15.26
CA LEU A 147 -0.11 8.88 -16.35
C LEU A 147 -0.56 7.42 -16.49
N SER A 148 -0.69 6.75 -15.35
CA SER A 148 -1.13 5.36 -15.25
C SER A 148 -1.57 5.04 -13.82
N HIS A 149 -2.30 3.95 -13.67
CA HIS A 149 -2.50 3.30 -12.38
C HIS A 149 -2.18 1.80 -12.48
N PHE A 150 -1.85 1.19 -11.35
CA PHE A 150 -1.46 -0.22 -11.24
C PHE A 150 -1.99 -0.82 -9.92
N PRO A 151 -2.63 -2.00 -9.92
CA PRO A 151 -2.94 -2.82 -11.09
C PRO A 151 -3.95 -2.12 -12.04
N PRO A 152 -4.04 -2.56 -13.31
CA PRO A 152 -5.05 -2.07 -14.23
C PRO A 152 -6.44 -2.59 -13.81
N ILE A 153 -7.16 -1.77 -13.05
CA ILE A 153 -8.50 -2.08 -12.52
C ILE A 153 -9.51 -0.99 -12.91
N GLY A 154 -10.72 -1.40 -13.29
CA GLY A 154 -11.86 -0.52 -13.55
C GLY A 154 -12.68 -0.24 -12.29
N VAL A 155 -13.44 0.87 -12.29
CA VAL A 155 -14.28 1.31 -11.15
C VAL A 155 -15.29 0.25 -10.71
N ASP A 156 -15.79 -0.58 -11.64
CA ASP A 156 -16.78 -1.62 -11.38
C ASP A 156 -16.17 -2.94 -10.84
N GLU A 157 -14.84 -3.01 -10.70
CA GLU A 157 -14.12 -4.22 -10.29
C GLU A 157 -13.74 -4.24 -8.79
N PHE A 158 -13.87 -3.11 -8.09
CA PHE A 158 -13.59 -2.98 -6.65
C PHE A 158 -14.58 -3.76 -5.78
N GLY A 159 -14.11 -4.30 -4.66
CA GLY A 159 -14.94 -5.02 -3.68
C GLY A 159 -15.39 -6.42 -4.13
N LEU A 160 -14.90 -6.90 -5.28
CA LEU A 160 -15.20 -8.23 -5.81
C LEU A 160 -14.19 -9.27 -5.29
N SER A 161 -14.29 -9.66 -4.01
CA SER A 161 -13.44 -10.70 -3.38
C SER A 161 -12.01 -10.73 -3.95
N PRO A 162 -11.24 -9.65 -3.73
CA PRO A 162 -9.98 -9.43 -4.40
C PRO A 162 -8.99 -10.58 -4.13
N ALA A 163 -8.03 -10.78 -5.03
CA ALA A 163 -6.86 -11.60 -4.74
C ALA A 163 -6.07 -10.97 -3.57
N GLY A 164 -5.23 -11.75 -2.90
CA GLY A 164 -4.53 -11.25 -1.72
C GLY A 164 -3.61 -12.29 -1.11
N VAL A 165 -2.82 -11.83 -0.15
CA VAL A 165 -1.86 -12.63 0.59
C VAL A 165 -2.58 -13.30 1.74
N GLY A 166 -2.77 -14.61 1.63
CA GLY A 166 -3.34 -15.45 2.69
C GLY A 166 -2.28 -16.03 3.60
N THR A 167 -2.62 -16.29 4.86
CA THR A 167 -1.68 -16.91 5.83
C THR A 167 -1.51 -18.42 5.64
N ARG A 168 -2.39 -19.05 4.87
CA ARG A 168 -2.42 -20.50 4.69
C ARG A 168 -1.45 -20.95 3.61
N PRO A 169 -0.67 -22.02 3.81
CA PRO A 169 0.25 -22.54 2.79
C PRO A 169 -0.45 -22.88 1.46
N GLU A 170 -1.71 -23.31 1.50
CA GLU A 170 -2.48 -23.62 0.29
C GLU A 170 -2.83 -22.38 -0.55
N ALA A 171 -2.70 -21.18 0.02
CA ALA A 171 -2.93 -19.92 -0.69
C ALA A 171 -1.74 -19.52 -1.57
N LEU A 172 -0.54 -20.10 -1.38
CA LEU A 172 0.67 -19.70 -2.09
C LEU A 172 0.54 -19.85 -3.61
N ASP A 173 0.03 -20.98 -4.10
CA ASP A 173 -0.14 -21.23 -5.53
C ASP A 173 -1.13 -20.24 -6.19
N PRO A 174 -2.34 -20.00 -5.62
CA PRO A 174 -3.21 -18.91 -6.05
C PRO A 174 -2.53 -17.53 -6.02
N MET A 175 -1.89 -17.17 -4.91
CA MET A 175 -1.19 -15.89 -4.76
C MET A 175 -0.17 -15.67 -5.87
N LEU A 176 0.65 -16.68 -6.19
CA LEU A 176 1.64 -16.56 -7.26
C LEU A 176 1.02 -16.52 -8.65
N ARG A 177 -0.13 -17.16 -8.86
CA ARG A 177 -0.83 -17.14 -10.14
C ARG A 177 -1.44 -15.78 -10.45
N ASP A 178 -2.00 -15.15 -9.41
CA ASP A 178 -2.76 -13.90 -9.52
C ASP A 178 -1.85 -12.68 -9.27
N LEU A 179 -0.56 -12.89 -9.00
CA LEU A 179 0.41 -11.84 -8.76
C LEU A 179 0.66 -11.02 -10.03
N GLU A 180 0.30 -9.75 -9.97
CA GLU A 180 0.60 -8.79 -11.03
C GLU A 180 1.92 -8.08 -10.77
N LEU A 181 2.69 -7.85 -11.83
CA LEU A 181 3.93 -7.06 -11.79
C LEU A 181 3.82 -5.89 -12.77
N GLY A 182 4.26 -4.70 -12.34
CA GLY A 182 4.21 -3.48 -13.13
C GLY A 182 5.46 -2.62 -12.95
N ALA A 183 5.69 -1.71 -13.88
CA ALA A 183 6.75 -0.70 -13.77
C ALA A 183 6.40 0.56 -14.56
N GLY A 184 7.00 1.69 -14.20
CA GLY A 184 6.84 2.97 -14.91
C GLY A 184 7.99 3.94 -14.67
N GLU A 185 8.39 4.67 -15.72
CA GLU A 185 9.46 5.68 -15.67
C GLU A 185 9.07 6.87 -14.81
N VAL A 186 9.88 7.19 -13.81
CA VAL A 186 9.64 8.34 -12.93
C VAL A 186 10.59 9.49 -13.21
N ARG A 187 10.13 10.70 -12.88
CA ARG A 187 10.91 11.93 -12.95
C ARG A 187 10.79 12.70 -11.65
N ALA A 188 11.76 13.56 -11.38
CA ALA A 188 11.59 14.56 -10.34
C ALA A 188 10.37 15.45 -10.65
N GLY A 189 9.57 15.73 -9.63
CA GLY A 189 8.27 16.39 -9.73
C GLY A 189 7.08 15.43 -9.80
N ASP A 190 7.31 14.15 -10.12
CA ASP A 190 6.24 13.15 -10.09
C ASP A 190 5.79 12.88 -8.65
N VAL A 191 4.53 12.44 -8.53
CA VAL A 191 3.95 11.97 -7.27
C VAL A 191 3.33 10.61 -7.51
N LEU A 192 3.65 9.65 -6.65
CA LEU A 192 2.95 8.36 -6.59
C LEU A 192 1.98 8.41 -5.42
N PHE A 193 0.75 7.98 -5.64
CA PHE A 193 -0.22 7.71 -4.57
C PHE A 193 -0.51 6.23 -4.55
N VAL A 194 -0.60 5.61 -3.37
CA VAL A 194 -1.13 4.25 -3.20
C VAL A 194 -2.32 4.34 -2.27
N ALA A 195 -3.45 3.75 -2.69
CA ALA A 195 -4.69 3.82 -1.95
C ALA A 195 -5.37 2.44 -1.84
N THR A 196 -5.98 2.18 -0.68
CA THR A 196 -6.86 1.01 -0.46
C THR A 196 -8.21 1.20 -1.17
N ASP A 197 -8.98 0.11 -1.27
CA ASP A 197 -10.02 -0.09 -2.27
C ASP A 197 -11.07 1.05 -2.34
N ALA A 198 -11.66 1.43 -1.20
CA ALA A 198 -12.72 2.42 -1.11
C ALA A 198 -12.22 3.81 -1.53
N LEU A 199 -10.97 4.13 -1.19
CA LEU A 199 -10.33 5.37 -1.61
C LEU A 199 -9.91 5.31 -3.08
N ALA A 200 -9.31 4.21 -3.53
CA ALA A 200 -8.88 4.01 -4.91
C ALA A 200 -10.06 4.09 -5.89
N GLN A 201 -11.19 3.48 -5.55
CA GLN A 201 -12.42 3.57 -6.33
C GLN A 201 -12.91 5.02 -6.42
N TRP A 202 -12.96 5.73 -5.29
CA TRP A 202 -13.34 7.14 -5.26
C TRP A 202 -12.39 8.01 -6.11
N LEU A 203 -11.07 7.78 -6.02
CA LEU A 203 -10.06 8.50 -6.79
C LEU A 203 -10.27 8.34 -8.30
N LEU A 204 -10.54 7.12 -8.78
CA LEU A 204 -10.82 6.87 -10.20
C LEU A 204 -12.09 7.59 -10.68
N VAL A 205 -13.15 7.57 -9.88
CA VAL A 205 -14.42 8.26 -10.19
C VAL A 205 -14.23 9.77 -10.21
N GLU A 206 -13.51 10.33 -9.24
CA GLU A 206 -13.34 11.77 -9.12
C GLU A 206 -12.31 12.31 -10.14
N ALA A 207 -11.28 11.54 -10.47
CA ALA A 207 -10.34 11.87 -11.54
C ALA A 207 -11.04 11.97 -12.90
N ALA A 208 -12.07 11.14 -13.15
CA ALA A 208 -12.87 11.24 -14.37
C ALA A 208 -13.73 12.52 -14.45
N ARG A 209 -13.92 13.24 -13.33
CA ARG A 209 -14.71 14.48 -13.25
C ARG A 209 -13.84 15.74 -13.32
N ASP A 210 -12.85 15.84 -12.45
CA ASP A 210 -11.91 16.97 -12.37
C ASP A 210 -10.52 16.50 -11.94
N GLU A 211 -9.84 15.83 -12.87
CA GLU A 211 -8.53 15.22 -12.69
C GLU A 211 -7.50 16.16 -12.05
N SER A 212 -7.27 17.33 -12.65
CA SER A 212 -6.18 18.20 -12.23
C SER A 212 -6.41 18.80 -10.86
N SER A 213 -7.62 19.24 -10.55
CA SER A 213 -7.95 19.76 -9.21
C SER A 213 -7.76 18.70 -8.13
N LEU A 214 -8.19 17.46 -8.39
CA LEU A 214 -8.05 16.34 -7.46
C LEU A 214 -6.58 16.09 -7.12
N TRP A 215 -5.75 15.85 -8.13
CA TRP A 215 -4.36 15.46 -7.89
C TRP A 215 -3.54 16.59 -7.26
N TRP A 216 -3.79 17.86 -7.64
CA TRP A 216 -3.15 18.98 -6.97
C TRP A 216 -3.58 19.13 -5.51
N ALA A 217 -4.87 18.91 -5.20
CA ALA A 217 -5.36 18.94 -3.82
C ALA A 217 -4.70 17.85 -2.95
N LEU A 218 -4.63 16.61 -3.45
CA LEU A 218 -3.98 15.49 -2.75
C LEU A 218 -2.46 15.69 -2.64
N ALA A 219 -1.83 16.22 -3.69
CA ALA A 219 -0.42 16.55 -3.67
C ALA A 219 -0.11 17.66 -2.66
N ALA A 220 -1.07 18.53 -2.34
CA ALA A 220 -0.92 19.62 -1.36
C ALA A 220 -1.22 19.22 0.10
N LEU A 221 -1.72 17.99 0.37
CA LEU A 221 -1.99 17.53 1.73
C LEU A 221 -0.76 17.67 2.64
N ASP A 222 -0.93 18.33 3.78
CA ASP A 222 0.14 18.60 4.75
C ASP A 222 -0.13 18.00 6.13
N HIS A 223 -1.37 17.59 6.41
CA HIS A 223 -1.79 17.08 7.70
C HIS A 223 -2.95 16.08 7.60
N ASP A 224 -2.95 15.05 8.46
CA ASP A 224 -4.03 14.09 8.66
C ASP A 224 -5.43 14.74 8.82
N ALA A 225 -5.52 15.90 9.48
CA ALA A 225 -6.80 16.58 9.65
C ALA A 225 -7.42 17.06 8.32
N ALA A 226 -6.59 17.47 7.35
CA ALA A 226 -7.05 17.85 6.03
C ALA A 226 -7.53 16.62 5.23
N PHE A 227 -6.80 15.51 5.32
CA PHE A 227 -7.22 14.24 4.74
C PHE A 227 -8.54 13.76 5.35
N ALA A 228 -8.64 13.74 6.68
CA ALA A 228 -9.84 13.32 7.39
C ALA A 228 -11.06 14.19 7.04
N ALA A 229 -10.88 15.51 6.85
CA ALA A 229 -11.94 16.40 6.42
C ALA A 229 -12.45 16.07 5.01
N ILE A 230 -11.55 15.75 4.06
CA ILE A 230 -11.92 15.29 2.72
C ILE A 230 -12.72 13.99 2.83
N VAL A 231 -12.17 12.97 3.51
CA VAL A 231 -12.83 11.67 3.67
C VAL A 231 -14.22 11.82 4.29
N ALA A 232 -14.35 12.61 5.36
CA ALA A 232 -15.63 12.85 6.02
C ALA A 232 -16.65 13.53 5.10
N ASP A 233 -16.25 14.55 4.33
CA ASP A 233 -17.12 15.22 3.36
C ASP A 233 -17.58 14.26 2.25
N GLN A 234 -16.67 13.44 1.70
CA GLN A 234 -16.98 12.50 0.63
C GLN A 234 -17.88 11.34 1.13
N ARG A 235 -17.67 10.84 2.36
CA ARG A 235 -18.59 9.87 3.00
C ARG A 235 -19.96 10.47 3.25
N ALA A 236 -20.03 11.69 3.80
CA ALA A 236 -21.30 12.38 4.06
C ALA A 236 -22.10 12.67 2.78
N ALA A 237 -21.40 12.91 1.67
CA ALA A 237 -22.02 13.08 0.36
C ALA A 237 -22.37 11.76 -0.35
N GLY A 238 -22.09 10.59 0.27
CA GLY A 238 -22.33 9.27 -0.31
C GLY A 238 -21.46 8.95 -1.53
N ARG A 239 -20.31 9.62 -1.69
CA ARG A 239 -19.39 9.43 -2.82
C ARG A 239 -18.22 8.50 -2.51
N LEU A 240 -17.84 8.38 -1.23
CA LEU A 240 -16.80 7.46 -0.75
C LEU A 240 -17.45 6.42 0.17
N HIS A 241 -17.14 5.14 -0.04
CA HIS A 241 -17.70 4.04 0.76
C HIS A 241 -17.24 4.13 2.21
N ASN A 242 -18.09 3.72 3.15
CA ASN A 242 -17.72 3.74 4.57
C ASN A 242 -16.88 2.53 4.93
N ASP A 243 -15.61 2.57 4.54
CA ASP A 243 -14.59 1.57 4.88
C ASP A 243 -13.34 2.23 5.42
N ASP A 244 -12.40 1.45 5.94
CA ASP A 244 -11.05 1.93 6.25
C ASP A 244 -10.43 2.52 4.98
N VAL A 245 -9.71 3.63 5.12
CA VAL A 245 -9.03 4.25 3.98
C VAL A 245 -7.60 4.59 4.33
N THR A 246 -6.71 4.26 3.41
CA THR A 246 -5.28 4.55 3.50
C THR A 246 -4.81 5.22 2.22
N LEU A 247 -4.03 6.29 2.35
CA LEU A 247 -3.36 6.99 1.27
C LEU A 247 -1.89 7.15 1.60
N LEU A 248 -1.04 6.38 0.94
CA LEU A 248 0.39 6.64 0.93
C LEU A 248 0.74 7.56 -0.24
N ARG A 249 1.37 8.70 0.04
CA ARG A 249 1.93 9.59 -0.98
C ARG A 249 3.44 9.54 -0.98
N VAL A 250 4.03 9.35 -2.15
CA VAL A 250 5.48 9.43 -2.38
C VAL A 250 5.78 10.56 -3.35
N ARG A 251 6.41 11.63 -2.88
CA ARG A 251 6.88 12.73 -3.73
C ARG A 251 8.30 12.45 -4.22
N LEU A 252 8.53 12.62 -5.52
CA LEU A 252 9.85 12.48 -6.12
C LEU A 252 10.49 13.85 -6.30
N LEU A 253 11.45 14.16 -5.45
CA LEU A 253 12.09 15.47 -5.37
C LEU A 253 13.43 15.44 -6.08
N THR A 254 13.83 16.58 -6.65
CA THR A 254 15.24 16.78 -7.01
C THR A 254 16.01 16.99 -5.73
N GLU A 255 17.13 16.28 -5.57
CA GLU A 255 18.11 16.59 -4.53
C GLU A 255 18.51 18.08 -4.63
N ALA A 256 18.18 18.87 -3.60
CA ALA A 256 18.59 20.26 -3.56
C ALA A 256 20.13 20.30 -3.44
N PRO A 257 20.84 21.10 -4.25
CA PRO A 257 22.26 21.30 -4.05
C PRO A 257 22.46 22.11 -2.76
N GLY A 258 22.60 21.46 -1.60
CA GLY A 258 23.09 22.15 -0.40
C GLY A 258 22.62 21.75 0.99
N ASP A 259 21.91 20.65 1.25
CA ASP A 259 21.62 20.24 2.64
C ASP A 259 22.83 19.52 3.26
N LEU A 260 23.92 20.29 3.40
CA LEU A 260 24.94 20.11 4.40
C LEU A 260 24.28 20.24 5.78
N VAL A 261 24.20 19.11 6.48
CA VAL A 261 24.16 18.95 7.94
C VAL A 261 24.32 20.26 8.71
N MET A 262 23.26 20.70 9.37
CA MET A 262 23.36 21.55 10.56
C MET A 262 22.83 20.78 11.76
N CYS A 263 23.71 20.01 12.39
CA CYS A 263 23.53 19.61 13.77
C CYS A 263 23.61 20.85 14.66
N LEU A 264 22.62 21.04 15.52
CA LEU A 264 22.77 21.75 16.80
C LEU A 264 22.25 20.84 17.91
#